data_AF-A0A8T7J8Y0-F1
#
_entry.id   AF-A0A8T7J8Y0-F1
#
_cell.length_a   1.000
_cell.length_b   1.000
_cell.length_c   1.000
_cell.angle_alpha   90.00
_cell.angle_beta   90.00
_cell.angle_gamma   90.00
#
_symmetry.space_group_name_H-M   'P 1'
#
loop_
_entity.id
_entity.type
_entity.pdbx_description
1 polymer ?
#
loop_
_entity_poly.entity_id
_entity_poly.type
_entity_poly.pdbx_seq_one_letter_code
_entity_poly.pdbx_strand_id
1 'polypeptide(L)'
;MNWTKNLSHSLFVLDGLLGVFFVLAVIPQTTGIMLHEWIGVLIAVPFSVHLIVHWQWIKAFPTRIRSNTSLKEKLNTLWNLALYLVMLLAILSGVLVSEALLPLFGFELVHDRFWSMIHHNFSEALLPMLGIHLALHWDWILRVGGSVFAKSKERAQ
;
A
#
# COMPACT_ATOMS: atom_id res chain seq x y z
N MET A 1 -15.63 0.26 -26.52
CA MET A 1 -15.61 -0.44 -25.21
C MET A 1 -14.51 0.18 -24.35
N ASN A 2 -14.85 1.19 -23.51
CA ASN A 2 -13.91 2.12 -22.86
C ASN A 2 -13.59 1.77 -21.38
N TRP A 3 -13.98 0.57 -20.93
CA TRP A 3 -13.99 0.19 -19.52
C TRP A 3 -12.59 0.10 -18.89
N THR A 4 -11.58 -0.33 -19.65
CA THR A 4 -10.20 -0.48 -19.16
C THR A 4 -9.55 0.86 -18.79
N LYS A 5 -9.84 1.94 -19.53
CA LYS A 5 -9.36 3.30 -19.19
C LYS A 5 -9.98 3.83 -17.90
N ASN A 6 -11.24 3.51 -17.61
CA ASN A 6 -11.87 3.92 -16.35
C ASN A 6 -11.31 3.14 -15.16
N LEU A 7 -10.96 1.86 -15.36
CA LEU A 7 -10.36 1.03 -14.33
C LEU A 7 -8.96 1.54 -13.95
N SER A 8 -8.09 1.82 -14.92
CA SER A 8 -6.74 2.33 -14.63
C SER A 8 -6.75 3.67 -13.90
N HIS A 9 -7.69 4.56 -14.22
CA HIS A 9 -7.87 5.82 -13.51
C HIS A 9 -8.31 5.59 -12.05
N SER A 10 -9.27 4.68 -11.85
CA SER A 10 -9.78 4.37 -10.51
C SER A 10 -8.70 3.73 -9.62
N LEU A 11 -7.89 2.85 -10.19
CA LEU A 11 -6.74 2.25 -9.50
C LEU A 11 -5.67 3.30 -9.17
N PHE A 12 -5.37 4.21 -10.10
CA PHE A 12 -4.43 5.30 -9.82
C PHE A 12 -4.90 6.21 -8.67
N VAL A 13 -6.21 6.50 -8.59
CA VAL A 13 -6.79 7.26 -7.46
C VAL A 13 -6.69 6.45 -6.17
N LEU A 14 -6.99 5.15 -6.20
CA LEU A 14 -6.88 4.27 -5.05
C LEU A 14 -5.44 4.21 -4.53
N ASP A 15 -4.45 4.08 -5.41
CA ASP A 15 -3.03 4.07 -5.06
C ASP A 15 -2.59 5.43 -4.50
N GLY A 16 -3.13 6.53 -5.04
CA GLY A 16 -2.93 7.87 -4.50
C GLY A 16 -3.48 8.03 -3.08
N LEU A 17 -4.70 7.53 -2.83
CA LEU A 17 -5.30 7.54 -1.49
C LEU A 17 -4.49 6.69 -0.51
N LEU A 18 -4.03 5.51 -0.93
CA LEU A 18 -3.11 4.68 -0.15
C LEU A 18 -1.85 5.44 0.23
N GLY A 19 -1.23 6.13 -0.74
CA GLY A 19 -0.04 6.95 -0.49
C GLY A 19 -0.29 8.08 0.52
N VAL A 20 -1.41 8.79 0.40
CA VAL A 20 -1.78 9.86 1.34
C VAL A 20 -1.99 9.32 2.75
N PHE A 21 -2.80 8.27 2.90
CA PHE A 21 -3.03 7.68 4.22
C PHE A 21 -1.75 7.10 4.83
N PHE A 22 -0.89 6.48 4.02
CA PHE A 22 0.41 6.00 4.48
C PHE A 22 1.26 7.14 5.06
N VAL A 23 1.36 8.28 4.38
CA VAL A 23 2.11 9.44 4.89
C VAL A 23 1.54 9.92 6.24
N LEU A 24 0.22 9.94 6.38
CA LEU A 24 -0.42 10.29 7.66
C LEU A 24 -0.12 9.26 8.77
N ALA A 25 -0.01 7.97 8.42
CA ALA A 25 0.30 6.89 9.36
C ALA A 25 1.75 6.92 9.86
N VAL A 26 2.71 7.39 9.04
CA VAL A 26 4.15 7.41 9.36
C VAL A 26 4.53 8.39 10.48
N ILE A 27 3.62 9.28 10.89
CA ILE A 27 3.90 10.33 11.90
C ILE A 27 2.99 10.18 13.13
N PRO A 28 3.04 9.04 13.85
CA PRO A 28 2.17 8.78 14.99
C PRO A 28 2.41 9.76 16.15
N GLN A 29 3.62 10.34 16.28
CA GLN A 29 3.91 11.31 17.34
C GLN A 29 3.10 12.61 17.17
N THR A 30 2.69 12.92 15.94
CA THR A 30 1.91 14.13 15.61
C THR A 30 0.42 13.83 15.54
N THR A 31 0.02 12.68 15.01
CA THR A 31 -1.40 12.29 14.88
C THR A 31 -1.98 11.75 16.18
N GLY A 32 -1.16 11.18 17.06
CA GLY A 32 -1.59 10.48 18.26
C GLY A 32 -2.05 9.05 17.96
N ILE A 33 -1.93 8.18 18.98
CA ILE A 33 -2.14 6.71 18.85
C ILE A 33 -3.54 6.39 18.32
N MET A 34 -4.58 7.04 18.85
CA MET A 34 -5.96 6.85 18.40
C MET A 34 -6.13 7.10 16.89
N LEU A 35 -5.65 8.25 16.39
CA LEU A 35 -5.78 8.56 14.96
C LEU A 35 -4.89 7.67 14.11
N HIS A 36 -3.67 7.34 14.56
CA HIS A 36 -2.79 6.41 13.86
C HIS A 36 -3.47 5.05 13.60
N GLU A 37 -4.14 4.49 14.61
CA GLU A 37 -4.86 3.22 14.48
C GLU A 37 -6.05 3.31 13.53
N TRP A 38 -6.85 4.38 13.60
CA TRP A 38 -7.94 4.62 12.65
C TRP A 38 -7.45 4.80 11.21
N ILE A 39 -6.33 5.51 11.02
CA ILE A 39 -5.68 5.62 9.71
C ILE A 39 -5.22 4.25 9.22
N GLY A 40 -4.68 3.41 10.11
CA GLY A 40 -4.33 2.02 9.79
C GLY A 40 -5.52 1.22 9.24
N VAL A 41 -6.70 1.36 9.84
CA VAL A 41 -7.94 0.76 9.32
C VAL A 41 -8.31 1.33 7.94
N LEU A 42 -8.20 2.65 7.76
CA LEU A 42 -8.44 3.32 6.48
C LEU A 42 -7.43 2.93 5.40
N ILE A 43 -6.22 2.49 5.75
CA ILE A 43 -5.24 1.90 4.81
C ILE A 43 -5.62 0.46 4.48
N ALA A 44 -6.04 -0.33 5.48
CA ALA A 44 -6.31 -1.75 5.31
C ALA A 44 -7.38 -2.03 4.24
N VAL A 45 -8.41 -1.20 4.14
CA VAL A 45 -9.49 -1.34 3.15
C VAL A 45 -8.99 -1.18 1.69
N PRO A 46 -8.45 -0.01 1.27
CA PRO A 46 -7.94 0.16 -0.08
C PRO A 46 -6.76 -0.77 -0.37
N PHE A 47 -5.93 -1.10 0.61
CA PHE A 47 -4.85 -2.08 0.42
C PHE A 47 -5.40 -3.47 0.08
N SER A 48 -6.46 -3.89 0.76
CA SER A 48 -7.14 -5.16 0.45
C SER A 48 -7.72 -5.16 -0.96
N VAL A 49 -8.35 -4.05 -1.38
CA VAL A 49 -8.86 -3.89 -2.76
C VAL A 49 -7.70 -3.97 -3.77
N HIS A 50 -6.60 -3.26 -3.51
CA HIS A 50 -5.41 -3.30 -4.35
C HIS A 50 -4.88 -4.75 -4.48
N LEU A 51 -4.80 -5.49 -3.37
CA LEU A 51 -4.35 -6.88 -3.36
C LEU A 51 -5.25 -7.80 -4.20
N ILE A 52 -6.57 -7.65 -4.07
CA ILE A 52 -7.56 -8.45 -4.82
C ILE A 52 -7.47 -8.16 -6.32
N VAL A 53 -7.39 -6.88 -6.70
CA VAL A 53 -7.25 -6.48 -8.11
C VAL A 53 -5.96 -7.03 -8.72
N HIS A 54 -4.87 -7.00 -7.97
CA HIS A 54 -3.56 -7.48 -8.41
C HIS A 54 -3.32 -8.97 -8.10
N TRP A 55 -4.33 -9.72 -7.67
CA TRP A 55 -4.18 -11.12 -7.25
C TRP A 55 -3.61 -12.03 -8.34
N GLN A 56 -4.01 -11.82 -9.59
CA GLN A 56 -3.48 -12.58 -10.73
C GLN A 56 -1.99 -12.31 -10.96
N TRP A 57 -1.53 -11.08 -10.71
CA TRP A 57 -0.11 -10.73 -10.78
C TRP A 57 0.69 -11.44 -9.69
N ILE A 58 0.16 -11.49 -8.46
CA ILE A 58 0.79 -12.17 -7.31
C ILE A 58 0.92 -13.67 -7.59
N LYS A 59 -0.14 -14.34 -8.05
CA LYS A 59 -0.09 -15.76 -8.41
C LYS A 59 0.90 -16.07 -9.53
N ALA A 60 1.12 -15.13 -10.45
CA ALA A 60 2.09 -15.26 -11.53
C ALA A 60 3.54 -14.98 -11.09
N PHE A 61 3.80 -14.65 -9.82
CA PHE A 61 5.15 -14.36 -9.34
C PHE A 61 6.16 -15.49 -9.63
N PRO A 62 5.90 -16.77 -9.30
CA PRO A 62 6.89 -17.84 -9.49
C PRO A 62 7.27 -18.02 -10.96
N THR A 63 6.29 -17.90 -11.86
CA THR A 63 6.52 -18.03 -13.30
C THR A 63 7.25 -16.81 -13.87
N ARG A 64 6.95 -15.60 -13.39
CA ARG A 64 7.65 -14.36 -13.77
C ARG A 64 9.13 -14.38 -13.39
N ILE A 65 9.47 -14.85 -12.19
CA ILE A 65 10.88 -14.97 -11.77
C ILE A 65 11.64 -16.01 -12.59
N ARG A 66 10.97 -17.11 -12.99
CA ARG A 66 11.58 -18.17 -13.80
C ARG A 66 11.64 -17.87 -15.30
N SER A 67 10.84 -16.91 -15.78
CA SER A 67 10.82 -16.53 -17.19
C SER A 67 12.15 -15.93 -17.67
N ASN A 68 12.36 -15.90 -18.98
CA ASN A 68 13.58 -15.36 -19.60
C ASN A 68 13.58 -13.82 -19.71
N THR A 69 12.98 -13.15 -18.73
CA THR A 69 12.93 -11.68 -18.64
C THR A 69 14.25 -11.10 -18.18
N SER A 70 14.42 -9.79 -18.40
CA SER A 70 15.61 -9.07 -17.96
C SER A 70 15.80 -9.13 -16.44
N LEU A 71 17.06 -9.05 -15.96
CA LEU A 71 17.34 -9.03 -14.52
C LEU A 71 16.61 -7.86 -13.82
N LYS A 72 16.54 -6.71 -14.48
CA LYS A 72 15.80 -5.53 -13.98
C LYS A 72 14.33 -5.84 -13.72
N GLU A 73 13.66 -6.53 -14.64
CA GLU A 73 12.24 -6.92 -14.46
C GLU A 73 12.04 -7.90 -13.31
N LYS A 74 12.97 -8.84 -13.13
CA LYS A 74 12.94 -9.79 -12.01
C LYS A 74 13.12 -9.08 -10.66
N LEU A 75 14.10 -8.17 -10.58
CA LEU A 75 14.34 -7.37 -9.37
C LEU A 75 13.14 -6.47 -9.05
N ASN A 76 12.54 -5.80 -10.06
CA ASN A 76 11.33 -5.00 -9.86
C ASN A 76 10.16 -5.87 -9.38
N THR A 77 10.01 -7.09 -9.92
CA THR A 77 8.98 -8.03 -9.51
C THR A 77 9.18 -8.48 -8.06
N LEU A 78 10.41 -8.78 -7.67
CA LEU A 78 10.77 -9.15 -6.30
C LEU A 78 10.56 -7.97 -5.34
N TRP A 79 10.95 -6.76 -5.73
CA TRP A 79 10.78 -5.55 -4.94
C TRP A 79 9.31 -5.25 -4.65
N ASN A 80 8.45 -5.33 -5.68
CA ASN A 80 7.02 -5.15 -5.52
C ASN A 80 6.42 -6.21 -4.58
N LEU A 81 6.82 -7.48 -4.72
CA LEU A 81 6.37 -8.54 -3.81
C LEU A 81 6.84 -8.28 -2.37
N ALA A 82 8.10 -7.86 -2.18
CA ALA A 82 8.62 -7.53 -0.87
C ALA A 82 7.83 -6.39 -0.23
N LEU A 83 7.54 -5.31 -0.98
CA LEU A 83 6.72 -4.21 -0.48
C LEU A 83 5.32 -4.67 -0.07
N TYR A 84 4.68 -5.55 -0.84
CA TYR A 84 3.38 -6.13 -0.46
C TYR A 84 3.45 -6.87 0.87
N LEU A 85 4.46 -7.71 1.07
CA LEU A 85 4.61 -8.51 2.28
C LEU A 85 4.92 -7.64 3.50
N VAL A 86 5.81 -6.66 3.35
CA VAL A 86 6.15 -5.69 4.41
C VAL A 86 4.92 -4.89 4.80
N MET A 87 4.12 -4.40 3.83
CA MET A 87 2.88 -3.68 4.11
C MET A 87 1.86 -4.55 4.84
N LEU A 88 1.67 -5.79 4.37
CA LEU A 88 0.77 -6.74 5.01
C LEU A 88 1.19 -7.02 6.47
N LEU A 89 2.48 -7.26 6.71
CA LEU A 89 3.01 -7.51 8.05
C LEU A 89 2.86 -6.28 8.95
N ALA A 90 3.11 -5.07 8.45
CA ALA A 90 2.92 -3.84 9.20
C ALA A 90 1.45 -3.64 9.63
N ILE A 91 0.49 -3.86 8.71
CA ILE A 91 -0.95 -3.76 9.01
C ILE A 91 -1.36 -4.83 10.03
N LEU A 92 -1.01 -6.10 9.82
CA LEU A 92 -1.40 -7.19 10.70
C LEU A 92 -0.83 -7.03 12.11
N SER A 93 0.47 -6.73 12.21
CA SER A 93 1.11 -6.46 13.50
C SER A 93 0.56 -5.20 14.16
N GLY A 94 0.23 -4.15 13.39
CA GLY A 94 -0.41 -2.93 13.89
C GLY A 94 -1.75 -3.18 14.56
N VAL A 95 -2.58 -4.04 13.97
CA VAL A 95 -3.85 -4.48 14.60
C VAL A 95 -3.57 -5.21 15.92
N LEU A 96 -2.56 -6.09 15.94
CA LEU A 96 -2.24 -6.90 17.12
C LEU A 96 -1.62 -6.11 18.27
N VAL A 97 -1.07 -4.92 18.01
CA VAL A 97 -0.54 -4.00 19.03
C VAL A 97 -1.44 -2.80 19.31
N SER A 98 -2.67 -2.81 18.78
CA SER A 98 -3.64 -1.73 18.99
C SER A 98 -3.89 -1.49 20.47
N GLU A 99 -3.73 -0.24 20.90
CA GLU A 99 -3.92 0.24 22.27
C GLU A 99 -5.23 1.02 22.42
N ALA A 100 -5.73 1.62 21.33
CA ALA A 100 -6.87 2.53 21.38
C ALA A 100 -8.12 1.95 20.73
N LEU A 101 -7.99 1.29 19.59
CA LEU A 101 -9.11 0.89 18.72
C LEU A 101 -9.72 -0.44 19.14
N LEU A 102 -8.92 -1.48 19.38
CA LEU A 102 -9.44 -2.79 19.80
C LEU A 102 -10.16 -2.78 21.16
N PRO A 103 -9.67 -2.05 22.19
CA PRO A 103 -10.40 -1.94 23.45
C PRO A 103 -11.78 -1.29 23.32
N LEU A 104 -12.00 -0.38 22.35
CA LEU A 104 -13.33 0.20 22.08
C LEU A 104 -14.36 -0.84 21.64
N PHE A 105 -13.91 -1.96 21.08
CA PHE A 105 -14.77 -3.08 20.67
C PHE A 105 -14.79 -4.22 21.71
N GLY A 106 -14.21 -4.01 22.89
CA GLY A 106 -14.18 -4.98 23.98
C GLY A 106 -13.12 -6.08 23.81
N PHE A 107 -12.15 -5.90 22.91
CA PHE A 107 -11.00 -6.81 22.80
C PHE A 107 -9.85 -6.30 23.64
N GLU A 108 -9.47 -7.08 24.66
CA GLU A 108 -8.27 -6.83 25.47
C GLU A 108 -7.14 -7.72 24.95
N LEU A 109 -6.23 -7.13 24.18
CA LEU A 109 -4.99 -7.80 23.79
C LEU A 109 -3.90 -7.49 24.81
N VAL A 110 -3.18 -8.53 25.24
CA VAL A 110 -1.96 -8.34 26.01
C VAL A 110 -0.90 -7.79 25.06
N HIS A 111 -0.42 -6.59 25.36
CA HIS A 111 0.64 -5.97 24.58
C HIS A 111 1.89 -6.86 24.64
N ASP A 112 2.27 -7.41 23.49
CA ASP A 112 3.36 -8.36 23.37
C ASP A 112 4.51 -7.77 22.56
N ARG A 113 5.73 -7.89 23.10
CA ARG A 113 6.94 -7.29 22.55
C ARG A 113 7.27 -7.80 21.15
N PHE A 114 6.91 -9.04 20.83
CA PHE A 114 7.17 -9.61 19.50
C PHE A 114 6.37 -8.85 18.45
N TRP A 115 5.07 -8.62 18.65
CA TRP A 115 4.26 -7.88 17.68
C TRP A 115 4.67 -6.41 17.57
N SER A 116 5.03 -5.77 18.67
CA SER A 116 5.52 -4.37 18.66
C SER A 116 6.82 -4.22 17.90
N MET A 117 7.74 -5.19 18.02
CA MET A 117 8.99 -5.20 17.27
C MET A 117 8.75 -5.42 15.77
N ILE A 118 7.86 -6.34 15.40
CA ILE A 118 7.46 -6.57 14.01
C ILE A 118 6.85 -5.28 13.45
N HIS A 119 5.84 -4.71 14.11
CA HIS A 119 5.18 -3.50 13.64
C HIS A 119 6.16 -2.34 13.45
N HIS A 120 7.04 -2.10 14.43
CA HIS A 120 8.05 -1.05 14.36
C HIS A 120 9.00 -1.23 13.18
N ASN A 121 9.64 -2.40 13.08
CA ASN A 121 10.66 -2.67 12.07
C ASN A 121 10.09 -2.63 10.64
N PHE A 122 8.92 -3.23 10.41
CA PHE A 122 8.30 -3.25 9.09
C PHE A 122 7.75 -1.86 8.71
N SER A 123 7.15 -1.13 9.66
CA SER A 123 6.62 0.21 9.38
C SER A 123 7.73 1.22 9.08
N GLU A 124 8.87 1.15 9.76
CA GLU A 124 10.04 1.99 9.46
C GLU A 124 10.61 1.68 8.06
N ALA A 125 10.68 0.39 7.69
CA ALA A 125 11.16 -0.02 6.38
C ALA A 125 10.25 0.43 5.22
N LEU A 126 8.94 0.59 5.46
CA LEU A 126 7.99 0.95 4.40
C LEU A 126 8.29 2.29 3.75
N LEU A 127 8.75 3.30 4.49
CA LEU A 127 8.98 4.64 3.95
C LEU A 127 10.06 4.64 2.84
N PRO A 128 11.31 4.17 3.08
CA PRO A 128 12.29 4.08 2.02
C PRO A 128 11.87 3.09 0.93
N MET A 129 11.19 1.98 1.29
CA MET A 129 10.75 1.01 0.30
C MET A 129 9.72 1.57 -0.70
N LEU A 130 8.76 2.34 -0.19
CA LEU A 130 7.77 3.04 -0.99
C LEU A 130 8.43 4.11 -1.86
N GLY A 131 9.42 4.86 -1.33
CA GLY A 131 10.17 5.84 -2.10
C GLY A 131 10.86 5.22 -3.32
N ILE A 132 11.55 4.09 -3.14
CA ILE A 132 12.16 3.34 -4.25
C ILE A 132 11.09 2.82 -5.21
N HIS A 133 9.99 2.29 -4.70
CA HIS A 133 8.88 1.83 -5.54
C HIS A 133 8.34 2.95 -6.45
N LEU A 134 8.09 4.14 -5.91
CA LEU A 134 7.66 5.30 -6.69
C LEU A 134 8.70 5.71 -7.74
N ALA A 135 9.99 5.69 -7.38
CA ALA A 135 11.08 5.99 -8.32
C ALA A 135 11.16 4.97 -9.47
N LEU A 136 11.02 3.68 -9.18
CA LEU A 136 11.03 2.61 -10.18
C LEU A 136 9.88 2.72 -11.19
N HIS A 137 8.75 3.29 -10.75
CA HIS A 137 7.53 3.42 -11.56
C HIS A 137 7.24 4.85 -12.02
N TRP A 138 8.19 5.78 -11.86
CA TRP A 138 8.02 7.22 -12.12
C TRP A 138 7.47 7.53 -13.52
N ASP A 139 8.03 6.92 -14.55
CA ASP A 139 7.58 7.12 -15.94
C ASP A 139 6.13 6.68 -16.16
N TRP A 140 5.69 5.62 -15.49
CA TRP A 140 4.30 5.16 -15.55
C TRP A 140 3.38 6.14 -14.83
N ILE A 141 3.77 6.64 -13.66
CA ILE A 141 3.02 7.63 -12.88
C ILE A 141 2.78 8.90 -13.72
N LEU A 142 3.81 9.45 -14.36
CA LEU A 142 3.67 10.66 -15.19
C LEU A 142 2.71 10.45 -16.36
N ARG A 143 2.80 9.31 -17.05
CA ARG A 143 1.93 8.97 -18.20
C ARG A 143 0.46 8.83 -17.79
N VAL A 144 0.18 8.05 -16.74
CA VAL A 144 -1.19 7.83 -16.28
C VAL A 144 -1.75 9.08 -15.62
N GLY A 145 -0.97 9.74 -14.76
CA GLY A 145 -1.37 10.99 -14.09
C GLY A 145 -1.78 12.07 -15.07
N GLY A 146 -0.97 12.35 -16.10
CA GLY A 146 -1.31 13.33 -17.15
C GLY A 146 -2.64 13.03 -17.85
N SER A 147 -2.94 11.75 -18.10
CA SER A 147 -4.20 11.35 -18.74
C SER A 147 -5.44 11.49 -17.84
N VAL A 148 -5.28 11.34 -16.51
CA VAL A 148 -6.35 11.53 -15.53
C VAL A 148 -6.75 13.01 -15.45
N PHE A 149 -5.77 13.91 -15.37
CA PHE A 149 -6.02 15.36 -15.27
C PHE A 149 -6.57 15.96 -16.57
N ALA A 150 -6.12 15.50 -17.74
CA ALA A 150 -6.66 15.96 -19.02
C ALA A 150 -8.17 15.65 -19.16
N LYS A 151 -8.58 14.45 -18.73
CA LYS A 151 -9.98 13.99 -18.81
C LYS A 151 -10.90 14.67 -17.79
N SER A 152 -10.41 15.08 -16.61
CA SER A 152 -11.24 15.82 -15.65
C SER A 152 -11.59 17.21 -16.19
N LYS A 153 -10.65 17.84 -16.92
CA LYS A 153 -10.84 19.14 -17.56
C LYS A 153 -11.91 19.10 -18.66
N GLU A 154 -11.94 18.03 -19.47
CA GLU A 154 -12.98 17.81 -20.49
C GLU A 154 -14.39 17.59 -19.91
N ARG A 155 -14.52 17.05 -18.70
CA ARG A 155 -15.82 16.81 -18.06
C ARG A 155 -16.39 18.02 -17.32
N ALA A 156 -15.55 19.01 -17.04
CA ALA A 156 -15.94 20.24 -16.36
C ALA A 156 -16.29 21.39 -17.33
N GLN A 157 -16.17 21.15 -18.64
CA GLN A 157 -16.59 22.02 -19.74
C GLN A 157 -17.89 21.49 -20.35
#